data_AF-A0A2D4MGA4-F1
#
_entry.id   AF-A0A2D4MGA4-F1
#
_cell.length_a   1.000
_cell.length_b   1.000
_cell.length_c   1.000
_cell.angle_alpha   90.00
_cell.angle_beta   90.00
_cell.angle_gamma   90.00
#
_symmetry.space_group_name_H-M   'P 1'
#
loop_
_entity.id
_entity.type
_entity.pdbx_description
1 polymer ?
#
loop_
_entity_poly.entity_id
_entity_poly.type
_entity_poly.pdbx_seq_one_letter_code
_entity_poly.pdbx_strand_id
1 'polypeptide(L)'
;MRNELQTDKPLIALNDNLPDNLLWNQYLEYHKNVSNEPPSWFQSPWLYTECYMYRRIHEALIQSPPISNFDAFKEEKNHAFFESQQAMIVLSSCLQEMLKNIDGLDEKRLKEEFCNLIQVSLWGNKCDLSISAGTDNSQKSDPLQSVEEFKKFILVDHMEKLWSLLINKKQNKTPTRLDIILDNAGFELITDLVLADFLISSELVTEIHFHGKSIPWYVSDTTKHDLDWTIGQMKAANHKWMARCGVSWEGYLKKGVWIYHDHMFWTLPHEFSSMAQIAPDLYTELQKSSLIIFKGDLNYRKLTGDRMWEFTVPFHQALNNFQPAPLCSLRTLKSDTQVGLKPGQGEQVMNTDPEWMISGKYGIIQFDATS
;
A
#
# COMPACT_ATOMS: atom_id res chain seq x y z
N MET A 1 11.77 8.71 24.31
CA MET A 1 11.95 8.58 22.85
C MET A 1 12.35 9.87 22.14
N ARG A 2 11.53 10.93 22.03
CA ARG A 2 11.87 12.14 21.23
C ARG A 2 13.27 12.72 21.52
N ASN A 3 13.62 12.84 22.81
CA ASN A 3 14.96 13.29 23.21
C ASN A 3 16.06 12.29 22.79
N GLU A 4 15.82 10.97 22.86
CA GLU A 4 16.80 9.96 22.41
C GLU A 4 17.13 10.15 20.93
N LEU A 5 16.11 10.35 20.08
CA LEU A 5 16.27 10.61 18.65
C LEU A 5 17.04 11.91 18.39
N GLN A 6 16.64 13.02 19.03
CA GLN A 6 17.28 14.32 18.82
C GLN A 6 18.73 14.40 19.29
N THR A 7 19.15 13.49 20.17
CA THR A 7 20.51 13.44 20.74
C THR A 7 21.30 12.20 20.32
N ASP A 8 20.85 11.53 19.26
CA ASP A 8 21.45 10.32 18.69
C ASP A 8 21.83 9.24 19.71
N LYS A 9 20.96 9.01 20.70
CA LYS A 9 21.22 7.96 21.69
C LYS A 9 21.20 6.58 21.03
N PRO A 10 21.99 5.62 21.53
CA PRO A 10 21.89 4.23 21.09
C PRO A 10 20.47 3.69 21.21
N LEU A 11 20.08 2.84 20.25
CA LEU A 11 18.83 2.10 20.29
C LEU A 11 18.88 1.08 21.43
N ILE A 12 17.78 0.93 22.15
CA ILE A 12 17.66 0.06 23.32
C ILE A 12 16.73 -1.13 23.05
N ALA A 13 16.92 -2.21 23.80
CA ALA A 13 16.04 -3.37 23.71
C ALA A 13 14.60 -3.01 24.12
N LEU A 14 13.63 -3.62 23.45
CA LEU A 14 12.21 -3.54 23.81
C LEU A 14 11.94 -4.46 25.02
N ASN A 15 11.10 -4.01 25.95
CA ASN A 15 10.83 -4.65 27.24
C ASN A 15 9.33 -4.89 27.52
N ASP A 16 8.48 -4.88 26.49
CA ASP A 16 7.10 -5.35 26.59
C ASP A 16 6.94 -6.87 26.38
N ASN A 17 5.71 -7.36 26.51
CA ASN A 17 5.36 -8.77 26.37
C ASN A 17 4.68 -9.10 25.03
N LEU A 18 4.86 -8.27 23.99
CA LEU A 18 4.24 -8.56 22.69
C LEU A 18 4.97 -9.73 21.99
N PRO A 19 4.26 -10.52 21.15
CA PRO A 19 4.85 -11.70 20.49
C PRO A 19 6.05 -11.39 19.58
N ASP A 20 6.13 -10.17 19.06
CA ASP A 20 7.19 -9.73 18.15
C ASP A 20 8.47 -9.28 18.88
N ASN A 21 8.44 -9.13 20.21
CA ASN A 21 9.53 -8.58 21.02
C ASN A 21 10.86 -9.32 20.79
N LEU A 22 10.81 -10.65 20.73
CA LEU A 22 11.99 -11.48 20.51
C LEU A 22 12.66 -11.17 19.17
N LEU A 23 11.87 -11.05 18.09
CA LEU A 23 12.38 -10.79 16.75
C LEU A 23 13.00 -9.39 16.64
N TRP A 24 12.38 -8.40 17.28
CA TRP A 24 12.93 -7.04 17.37
C TRP A 24 14.27 -7.00 18.09
N ASN A 25 14.36 -7.66 19.24
CA ASN A 25 15.58 -7.70 20.03
C ASN A 25 16.69 -8.50 19.33
N GLN A 26 16.36 -9.59 18.63
CA GLN A 26 17.30 -10.30 17.76
C GLN A 26 17.82 -9.41 16.63
N TYR A 27 16.96 -8.59 16.02
CA TYR A 27 17.37 -7.64 14.98
C TYR A 27 18.31 -6.55 15.52
N LEU A 28 18.05 -6.04 16.74
CA LEU A 28 18.96 -5.14 17.43
C LEU A 28 20.32 -5.77 17.70
N GLU A 29 20.36 -7.02 18.19
CA GLU A 29 21.61 -7.75 18.43
C GLU A 29 22.38 -8.03 17.14
N TYR A 30 21.69 -8.34 16.03
CA TYR A 30 22.32 -8.43 14.72
C TYR A 30 23.07 -7.14 14.36
N HIS A 31 22.43 -5.97 14.49
CA HIS A 31 23.07 -4.70 14.20
C HIS A 31 24.23 -4.34 15.15
N LYS A 32 24.13 -4.72 16.43
CA LYS A 32 25.26 -4.57 17.38
C LYS A 32 26.47 -5.40 16.99
N ASN A 33 26.29 -6.55 16.35
CA ASN A 33 27.38 -7.43 15.95
C ASN A 33 28.00 -7.06 14.60
N VAL A 34 27.34 -6.22 13.80
CA VAL A 34 27.82 -5.79 12.48
C VAL A 34 28.74 -4.57 12.56
N SER A 35 28.63 -3.76 13.62
CA SER A 35 29.43 -2.54 13.82
C SER A 35 30.18 -2.55 15.16
N ASN A 36 31.31 -1.85 15.23
CA ASN A 36 32.02 -1.63 16.50
C ASN A 36 31.33 -0.59 17.39
N GLU A 37 30.43 0.22 16.82
CA GLU A 37 29.64 1.21 17.54
C GLU A 37 28.21 0.71 17.80
N PRO A 38 27.61 1.04 18.95
CA PRO A 38 26.21 0.71 19.20
C PRO A 38 25.30 1.32 18.12
N PRO A 39 24.28 0.59 17.62
CA PRO A 39 23.34 1.15 16.67
C PRO A 39 22.62 2.36 17.27
N SER A 40 22.62 3.49 16.57
CA SER A 40 21.97 4.75 16.97
C SER A 40 20.96 5.23 15.91
N TRP A 41 20.28 6.35 16.17
CA TRP A 41 19.22 6.87 15.29
C TRP A 41 19.76 7.39 13.96
N PHE A 42 20.95 7.99 13.93
CA PHE A 42 21.54 8.57 12.73
C PHE A 42 22.61 7.70 12.06
N GLN A 43 23.01 6.59 12.68
CA GLN A 43 24.01 5.66 12.11
C GLN A 43 23.42 4.33 11.64
N SER A 44 22.23 3.97 12.09
CA SER A 44 21.56 2.72 11.68
C SER A 44 20.77 2.91 10.38
N PRO A 45 20.44 1.82 9.66
CA PRO A 45 19.62 1.90 8.45
C PRO A 45 18.31 2.64 8.68
N TRP A 46 17.93 3.51 7.74
CA TRP A 46 16.74 4.36 7.86
C TRP A 46 15.45 3.55 8.02
N LEU A 47 15.26 2.50 7.21
CA LEU A 47 14.15 1.55 7.38
C LEU A 47 14.05 1.02 8.81
N TYR A 48 15.19 0.65 9.42
CA TYR A 48 15.18 0.10 10.78
C TYR A 48 14.78 1.17 11.81
N THR A 49 15.37 2.36 11.76
CA THR A 49 15.14 3.38 12.79
C THR A 49 13.73 3.94 12.77
N GLU A 50 13.13 4.11 11.58
CA GLU A 50 11.72 4.51 11.48
C GLU A 50 10.77 3.41 11.99
N CYS A 51 10.97 2.16 11.57
CA CYS A 51 10.18 1.03 12.07
C CYS A 51 10.29 0.96 13.61
N TYR A 52 11.51 1.09 14.14
CA TYR A 52 11.77 1.07 15.59
C TYR A 52 11.08 2.22 16.32
N MET A 53 11.01 3.42 15.73
CA MET A 53 10.27 4.54 16.31
C MET A 53 8.79 4.18 16.54
N TYR A 54 8.10 3.67 15.53
CA TYR A 54 6.68 3.29 15.67
C TYR A 54 6.49 2.15 16.65
N ARG A 55 7.41 1.17 16.66
CA ARG A 55 7.38 0.08 17.64
C ARG A 55 7.59 0.56 19.09
N ARG A 56 8.44 1.58 19.32
CA ARG A 56 8.64 2.23 20.63
C ARG A 56 7.44 3.08 21.06
N ILE A 57 6.75 3.73 20.13
CA ILE A 57 5.47 4.40 20.41
C ILE A 57 4.44 3.37 20.89
N HIS A 58 4.34 2.25 20.18
CA HIS A 58 3.41 1.19 20.54
C HIS A 58 3.76 0.51 21.88
N GLU A 59 5.05 0.25 22.14
CA GLU A 59 5.54 -0.23 23.44
C GLU A 59 5.07 0.68 24.58
N ALA A 60 5.23 2.01 24.43
CA ALA A 60 4.84 2.96 25.45
C ALA A 60 3.34 2.93 25.75
N LEU A 61 2.50 2.73 24.73
CA LEU A 61 1.05 2.60 24.89
C LEU A 61 0.71 1.30 25.63
N ILE A 62 1.27 0.17 25.21
CA ILE A 62 1.05 -1.14 25.83
C ILE A 62 1.42 -1.13 27.32
N GLN A 63 2.53 -0.48 27.67
CA GLN A 63 3.00 -0.32 29.04
C GLN A 63 2.19 0.67 29.89
N SER A 64 1.19 1.35 29.32
CA SER A 64 0.40 2.39 29.97
C SER A 64 -1.08 1.99 30.14
N PRO A 65 -1.43 0.94 30.91
CA PRO A 65 -2.83 0.65 31.20
C PRO A 65 -3.49 1.83 31.94
N PRO A 66 -4.77 2.17 31.64
CA PRO A 66 -5.72 1.42 30.83
C PRO A 66 -5.73 1.78 29.32
N ILE A 67 -4.78 2.58 28.82
CA ILE A 67 -4.77 3.07 27.43
C ILE A 67 -3.97 2.18 26.45
N SER A 68 -3.73 0.92 26.81
CA SER A 68 -2.93 -0.05 26.03
C SER A 68 -3.44 -0.28 24.61
N ASN A 69 -4.75 -0.14 24.38
CA ASN A 69 -5.40 -0.34 23.08
C ASN A 69 -5.65 0.99 22.33
N PHE A 70 -5.10 2.10 22.81
CA PHE A 70 -5.26 3.39 22.15
C PHE A 70 -4.45 3.42 20.85
N ASP A 71 -5.07 3.90 19.78
CA ASP A 71 -4.38 4.20 18.53
C ASP A 71 -4.12 5.70 18.48
N ALA A 72 -2.84 6.07 18.63
CA ALA A 72 -2.40 7.47 18.66
C ALA A 72 -2.61 8.22 17.34
N PHE A 73 -2.91 7.51 16.25
CA PHE A 73 -3.08 8.09 14.91
C PHE A 73 -4.52 7.98 14.39
N LYS A 74 -5.42 7.35 15.16
CA LYS A 74 -6.83 7.15 14.76
C LYS A 74 -7.55 8.45 14.45
N GLU A 75 -7.30 9.51 15.21
CA GLU A 75 -7.95 10.81 14.97
C GLU A 75 -7.58 11.37 13.60
N GLU A 76 -6.29 11.35 13.25
CA GLU A 76 -5.79 11.82 11.96
C GLU A 76 -6.32 10.98 10.79
N LYS A 77 -6.33 9.64 10.94
CA LYS A 77 -6.91 8.73 9.93
C LYS A 77 -8.40 8.98 9.70
N ASN A 78 -9.16 9.18 10.78
CA ASN A 78 -10.58 9.48 10.69
C ASN A 78 -10.82 10.86 10.07
N HIS A 79 -10.01 11.86 10.45
CA HIS A 79 -10.09 13.20 9.88
C HIS A 79 -9.85 13.17 8.37
N ALA A 80 -8.80 12.48 7.91
CA ALA A 80 -8.53 12.29 6.48
C ALA A 80 -9.72 11.64 5.75
N PHE A 81 -10.38 10.65 6.34
CA PHE A 81 -11.61 10.06 5.76
C PHE A 81 -12.75 11.08 5.61
N PHE A 82 -12.93 11.99 6.58
CA PHE A 82 -14.00 12.98 6.55
C PHE A 82 -13.70 14.16 5.61
N GLU A 83 -12.44 14.52 5.42
CA GLU A 83 -12.05 15.56 4.45
C GLU A 83 -12.30 15.10 3.00
N SER A 84 -12.09 13.81 2.70
CA SER A 84 -12.24 13.28 1.34
C SER A 84 -13.67 12.86 0.96
N GLN A 85 -14.71 13.25 1.72
CA GLN A 85 -16.09 12.79 1.50
C GLN A 85 -16.59 13.06 0.07
N GLN A 86 -16.28 14.23 -0.49
CA GLN A 86 -16.68 14.57 -1.85
C GLN A 86 -16.02 13.66 -2.88
N ALA A 87 -14.73 13.39 -2.74
CA ALA A 87 -14.01 12.45 -3.60
C ALA A 87 -14.59 11.03 -3.48
N MET A 88 -14.93 10.58 -2.28
CA MET A 88 -15.55 9.27 -2.04
C MET A 88 -16.95 9.17 -2.69
N ILE A 89 -17.76 10.23 -2.64
CA ILE A 89 -19.06 10.30 -3.31
C ILE A 89 -18.89 10.11 -4.82
N VAL A 90 -17.96 10.84 -5.42
CA VAL A 90 -17.71 10.80 -6.87
C VAL A 90 -17.21 9.41 -7.28
N LEU A 91 -16.19 8.88 -6.58
CA LEU A 91 -15.62 7.57 -6.89
C LEU A 91 -16.64 6.44 -6.70
N SER A 92 -17.43 6.48 -5.63
CA SER A 92 -18.50 5.50 -5.41
C SER A 92 -19.57 5.57 -6.51
N SER A 93 -19.91 6.78 -6.97
CA SER A 93 -20.87 6.96 -8.06
C SER A 93 -20.34 6.40 -9.38
N CYS A 94 -19.06 6.67 -9.66
CA CYS A 94 -18.34 6.16 -10.84
C CYS A 94 -18.33 4.63 -10.86
N LEU A 95 -17.91 4.00 -9.76
CA LEU A 95 -17.94 2.55 -9.61
C LEU A 95 -19.34 1.99 -9.87
N GLN A 96 -20.38 2.56 -9.26
CA GLN A 96 -21.75 2.03 -9.43
C GLN A 96 -22.26 2.14 -10.87
N GLU A 97 -21.86 3.17 -11.63
CA GLU A 97 -22.18 3.29 -13.05
C GLU A 97 -21.38 2.28 -13.90
N MET A 98 -20.10 2.05 -13.59
CA MET A 98 -19.30 1.00 -14.23
C MET A 98 -19.93 -0.38 -14.01
N LEU A 99 -20.26 -0.72 -12.76
CA LEU A 99 -20.85 -2.01 -12.39
C LEU A 99 -22.20 -2.27 -13.05
N LYS A 100 -23.01 -1.22 -13.27
CA LYS A 100 -24.30 -1.34 -13.95
C LYS A 100 -24.15 -1.81 -15.41
N ASN A 101 -23.03 -1.47 -16.06
CA ASN A 101 -22.79 -1.74 -17.47
C ASN A 101 -21.81 -2.90 -17.70
N ILE A 102 -21.35 -3.56 -16.63
CA ILE A 102 -20.21 -4.49 -16.65
C ILE A 102 -20.41 -5.70 -17.57
N ASP A 103 -21.61 -6.28 -17.59
CA ASP A 103 -21.97 -7.43 -18.43
C ASP A 103 -21.96 -7.10 -19.93
N GLY A 104 -22.05 -5.81 -20.28
CA GLY A 104 -22.05 -5.31 -21.66
C GLY A 104 -20.72 -4.73 -22.12
N LEU A 105 -19.67 -4.76 -21.29
CA LEU A 105 -18.36 -4.22 -21.66
C LEU A 105 -17.62 -5.17 -22.60
N ASP A 106 -17.15 -4.65 -23.73
CA ASP A 106 -16.14 -5.35 -24.51
C ASP A 106 -14.78 -5.34 -23.77
N GLU A 107 -13.86 -6.19 -24.21
CA GLU A 107 -12.54 -6.33 -23.59
C GLU A 107 -11.76 -5.00 -23.58
N LYS A 108 -11.94 -4.17 -24.62
CA LYS A 108 -11.25 -2.89 -24.73
C LYS A 108 -11.72 -1.90 -23.66
N ARG A 109 -13.03 -1.74 -23.49
CA ARG A 109 -13.60 -0.88 -22.44
C ARG A 109 -13.28 -1.41 -21.06
N LEU A 110 -13.36 -2.73 -20.85
CA LEU A 110 -12.99 -3.34 -19.58
C LEU A 110 -11.53 -3.03 -19.21
N LYS A 111 -10.63 -3.07 -20.20
CA LYS A 111 -9.22 -2.68 -20.04
C LYS A 111 -9.08 -1.20 -19.70
N GLU A 112 -9.82 -0.31 -20.37
CA GLU A 112 -9.79 1.13 -20.09
C GLU A 112 -10.19 1.41 -18.63
N GLU A 113 -11.30 0.81 -18.15
CA GLU A 113 -11.73 0.97 -16.75
C GLU A 113 -10.73 0.36 -15.75
N PHE A 114 -10.16 -0.80 -16.07
CA PHE A 114 -9.09 -1.40 -15.28
C PHE A 114 -7.89 -0.45 -15.14
N CYS A 115 -7.40 0.09 -16.27
CA CYS A 115 -6.25 1.00 -16.28
C CYS A 115 -6.53 2.28 -15.49
N ASN A 116 -7.76 2.79 -15.56
CA ASN A 116 -8.15 3.97 -14.81
C ASN A 116 -8.15 3.69 -13.30
N LEU A 117 -8.76 2.58 -12.87
CA LEU A 117 -8.85 2.25 -11.44
C LEU A 117 -7.50 1.91 -10.82
N ILE A 118 -6.57 1.29 -11.56
CA ILE A 118 -5.20 1.13 -11.05
C ILE A 118 -4.52 2.49 -10.86
N GLN A 119 -4.70 3.43 -11.78
CA GLN A 119 -4.14 4.78 -11.63
C GLN A 119 -4.79 5.54 -10.47
N VAL A 120 -6.10 5.39 -10.25
CA VAL A 120 -6.77 5.95 -9.06
C VAL A 120 -6.21 5.34 -7.78
N SER A 121 -5.95 4.03 -7.74
CA SER A 121 -5.29 3.36 -6.61
C SER A 121 -3.84 3.83 -6.39
N LEU A 122 -3.07 4.04 -7.46
CA LEU A 122 -1.72 4.59 -7.42
C LEU A 122 -1.70 6.02 -6.87
N TRP A 123 -2.61 6.87 -7.33
CA TRP A 123 -2.61 8.30 -7.06
C TRP A 123 -3.54 8.71 -5.91
N GLY A 124 -4.07 7.78 -5.11
CA GLY A 124 -5.12 8.03 -4.11
C GLY A 124 -5.03 9.40 -3.42
N ASN A 125 -3.92 9.67 -2.71
CA ASN A 125 -3.71 10.93 -2.00
C ASN A 125 -3.74 12.18 -2.90
N LYS A 126 -3.31 12.09 -4.16
CA LYS A 126 -3.39 13.20 -5.13
C LYS A 126 -4.77 13.34 -5.76
N CYS A 127 -5.43 12.23 -6.05
CA CYS A 127 -6.79 12.22 -6.57
C CYS A 127 -7.75 12.87 -5.56
N ASP A 128 -7.54 12.64 -4.26
CA ASP A 128 -8.29 13.35 -3.22
C ASP A 128 -8.12 14.86 -3.34
N LEU A 129 -6.87 15.35 -3.32
CA LEU A 129 -6.57 16.78 -3.41
C LEU A 129 -7.16 17.42 -4.68
N SER A 130 -7.09 16.75 -5.84
CA SER A 130 -7.64 17.32 -7.08
C SER A 130 -9.17 17.40 -7.10
N ILE A 131 -9.84 16.40 -6.52
CA ILE A 131 -11.31 16.36 -6.48
C ILE A 131 -11.85 17.30 -5.40
N SER A 132 -11.20 17.31 -4.23
CA SER A 132 -11.57 18.12 -3.07
C SER A 132 -11.24 19.61 -3.26
N ALA A 133 -10.24 19.95 -4.09
CA ALA A 133 -9.92 21.34 -4.47
C ALA A 133 -10.81 21.91 -5.60
N GLY A 134 -11.84 21.18 -6.03
CA GLY A 134 -12.76 21.59 -7.09
C GLY A 134 -13.43 22.94 -6.79
N THR A 135 -13.00 23.96 -7.55
CA THR A 135 -13.62 25.29 -7.64
C THR A 135 -15.08 25.18 -8.07
N ASP A 136 -15.90 26.15 -7.66
CA ASP A 136 -17.38 26.32 -7.80
C ASP A 136 -18.02 26.13 -9.21
N ASN A 137 -17.35 25.54 -10.18
CA ASN A 137 -17.91 25.23 -11.48
C ASN A 137 -18.62 23.88 -11.47
N SER A 138 -19.94 23.96 -11.63
CA SER A 138 -20.97 22.91 -11.80
C SER A 138 -20.74 21.72 -12.76
N GLN A 139 -19.51 21.43 -13.17
CA GLN A 139 -19.14 20.15 -13.80
C GLN A 139 -18.39 19.30 -12.77
N LYS A 140 -19.06 18.25 -12.28
CA LYS A 140 -18.46 17.21 -11.42
C LYS A 140 -17.14 16.77 -12.06
N SER A 141 -16.00 17.07 -11.43
CA SER A 141 -14.70 16.60 -11.89
C SER A 141 -14.70 15.07 -11.86
N ASP A 142 -14.66 14.48 -13.05
CA ASP A 142 -14.56 13.04 -13.20
C ASP A 142 -13.17 12.60 -12.68
N PRO A 143 -13.06 11.70 -11.67
CA PRO A 143 -11.77 11.20 -11.19
C PRO A 143 -10.93 10.61 -12.32
N LEU A 144 -11.60 10.14 -13.39
CA LEU A 144 -11.00 9.60 -14.59
C LEU A 144 -10.32 10.68 -15.47
N GLN A 145 -10.72 11.96 -15.37
CA GLN A 145 -10.03 13.05 -16.06
C GLN A 145 -8.71 13.42 -15.37
N SER A 146 -8.67 13.37 -14.03
CA SER A 146 -7.45 13.68 -13.27
C SER A 146 -6.32 12.66 -13.51
N VAL A 147 -6.65 11.38 -13.73
CA VAL A 147 -5.62 10.35 -13.97
C VAL A 147 -4.90 10.51 -15.30
N GLU A 148 -5.56 11.01 -16.35
CA GLU A 148 -4.90 11.25 -17.65
C GLU A 148 -3.82 12.34 -17.54
N GLU A 149 -4.04 13.37 -16.72
CA GLU A 149 -3.02 14.39 -16.44
C GLU A 149 -1.83 13.83 -15.67
N PHE A 150 -2.05 12.82 -14.83
CA PHE A 150 -1.01 12.20 -14.01
C PHE A 150 -0.20 11.13 -14.73
N LYS A 151 -0.70 10.60 -15.85
CA LYS A 151 -0.02 9.56 -16.64
C LYS A 151 1.41 9.92 -17.04
N LYS A 152 1.66 11.21 -17.35
CA LYS A 152 3.01 11.71 -17.68
C LYS A 152 4.01 11.66 -16.52
N PHE A 153 3.54 11.48 -15.28
CA PHE A 153 4.38 11.35 -14.09
C PHE A 153 4.62 9.88 -13.68
N ILE A 154 4.13 8.92 -14.47
CA ILE A 154 4.43 7.49 -14.28
C ILE A 154 5.77 7.18 -14.95
N LEU A 155 6.80 6.89 -14.16
CA LEU A 155 8.17 6.68 -14.65
C LEU A 155 8.40 5.26 -15.19
N VAL A 156 7.75 4.28 -14.57
CA VAL A 156 7.74 2.89 -15.00
C VAL A 156 6.29 2.46 -15.10
N ASP A 157 5.87 2.09 -16.31
CA ASP A 157 4.50 1.68 -16.59
C ASP A 157 4.47 0.24 -17.12
N HIS A 158 4.15 -0.71 -16.23
CA HIS A 158 3.92 -2.11 -16.55
C HIS A 158 2.43 -2.49 -16.53
N MET A 159 1.52 -1.53 -16.76
CA MET A 159 0.06 -1.78 -16.77
C MET A 159 -0.36 -2.89 -17.72
N GLU A 160 0.24 -2.94 -18.90
CA GLU A 160 -0.06 -3.98 -19.89
C GLU A 160 0.26 -5.39 -19.38
N LYS A 161 1.30 -5.55 -18.56
CA LYS A 161 1.66 -6.86 -17.97
C LYS A 161 0.62 -7.31 -16.96
N LEU A 162 0.15 -6.39 -16.11
CA LEU A 162 -0.93 -6.63 -15.16
C LEU A 162 -2.23 -7.03 -15.85
N TRP A 163 -2.66 -6.23 -16.84
CA TRP A 163 -3.85 -6.52 -17.63
C TRP A 163 -3.77 -7.90 -18.29
N SER A 164 -2.65 -8.17 -18.98
CA SER A 164 -2.42 -9.44 -19.68
C SER A 164 -2.49 -10.63 -18.73
N LEU A 165 -1.93 -10.52 -17.52
CA LEU A 165 -2.01 -11.59 -16.52
C LEU A 165 -3.46 -11.90 -16.13
N LEU A 166 -4.23 -10.88 -15.75
CA LEU A 166 -5.60 -11.07 -15.24
C LEU A 166 -6.59 -11.46 -16.34
N ILE A 167 -6.51 -10.86 -17.52
CA ILE A 167 -7.41 -11.21 -18.63
C ILE A 167 -7.19 -12.65 -19.10
N ASN A 168 -5.93 -13.11 -19.15
CA ASN A 168 -5.61 -14.49 -19.50
C ASN A 168 -6.15 -15.47 -18.45
N LYS A 169 -6.06 -15.13 -17.16
CA LYS A 169 -6.64 -15.95 -16.08
C LYS A 169 -8.17 -16.03 -16.19
N LYS A 170 -8.83 -14.90 -16.45
CA LYS A 170 -10.28 -14.83 -16.70
C LYS A 170 -10.70 -15.69 -17.90
N GLN A 171 -10.04 -15.53 -19.04
CA GLN A 171 -10.34 -16.28 -20.27
C GLN A 171 -10.15 -17.80 -20.08
N ASN A 172 -9.14 -18.20 -19.30
CA ASN A 172 -8.89 -19.61 -18.94
C ASN A 172 -9.78 -20.13 -17.80
N LYS A 173 -10.66 -19.29 -17.22
CA LYS A 173 -11.54 -19.62 -16.09
C LYS A 173 -10.78 -20.20 -14.89
N THR A 174 -9.54 -19.77 -14.70
CA THR A 174 -8.75 -20.17 -13.54
C THR A 174 -9.17 -19.32 -12.34
N PRO A 175 -9.41 -19.91 -11.16
CA PRO A 175 -9.54 -19.13 -9.93
C PRO A 175 -8.34 -18.20 -9.77
N THR A 176 -8.61 -16.94 -9.47
CA THR A 176 -7.62 -15.88 -9.41
C THR A 176 -7.69 -15.23 -8.04
N ARG A 177 -6.67 -15.50 -7.23
CA ARG A 177 -6.45 -14.83 -5.97
C ARG A 177 -5.59 -13.59 -6.17
N LEU A 178 -6.06 -12.45 -5.68
CA LEU A 178 -5.29 -11.21 -5.60
C LEU A 178 -5.01 -10.88 -4.13
N ASP A 179 -3.74 -10.68 -3.78
CA ASP A 179 -3.37 -10.13 -2.48
C ASP A 179 -3.03 -8.65 -2.63
N ILE A 180 -3.55 -7.80 -1.74
CA ILE A 180 -3.25 -6.37 -1.68
C ILE A 180 -2.59 -6.08 -0.34
N ILE A 181 -1.30 -5.74 -0.38
CA ILE A 181 -0.54 -5.29 0.79
C ILE A 181 -0.77 -3.80 0.93
N LEU A 182 -1.61 -3.44 1.91
CA LEU A 182 -2.14 -2.09 2.09
C LEU A 182 -1.09 -1.12 2.61
N ASP A 183 -1.28 0.15 2.28
CA ASP A 183 -0.56 1.31 2.81
C ASP A 183 -1.54 2.11 3.70
N ASN A 184 -1.95 3.30 3.28
CA ASN A 184 -2.70 4.24 4.11
C ASN A 184 -4.21 3.94 4.20
N ALA A 185 -4.79 4.28 5.34
CA ALA A 185 -6.23 4.40 5.56
C ALA A 185 -6.78 5.65 4.84
N GLY A 186 -8.03 6.03 5.13
CA GLY A 186 -8.66 7.20 4.52
C GLY A 186 -8.97 6.98 3.04
N PHE A 187 -8.71 7.98 2.19
CA PHE A 187 -9.08 7.91 0.78
C PHE A 187 -8.27 6.87 -0.02
N GLU A 188 -7.00 6.64 0.31
CA GLU A 188 -6.22 5.59 -0.36
C GLU A 188 -6.82 4.19 -0.15
N LEU A 189 -7.25 3.87 1.07
CA LEU A 189 -7.97 2.63 1.31
C LEU A 189 -9.27 2.55 0.50
N ILE A 190 -10.01 3.66 0.34
CA ILE A 190 -11.22 3.69 -0.49
C ILE A 190 -10.89 3.38 -1.96
N THR A 191 -9.80 3.91 -2.52
CA THR A 191 -9.42 3.61 -3.91
C THR A 191 -9.07 2.13 -4.09
N ASP A 192 -8.43 1.52 -3.10
CA ASP A 192 -8.11 0.08 -3.11
C ASP A 192 -9.36 -0.80 -2.99
N LEU A 193 -10.32 -0.43 -2.13
CA LEU A 193 -11.60 -1.16 -2.01
C LEU A 193 -12.46 -1.01 -3.28
N VAL A 194 -12.44 0.14 -3.93
CA VAL A 194 -13.13 0.37 -5.21
C VAL A 194 -12.51 -0.47 -6.33
N LEU A 195 -11.18 -0.49 -6.42
CA LEU A 195 -10.46 -1.36 -7.35
C LEU A 195 -10.83 -2.83 -7.10
N ALA A 196 -10.82 -3.26 -5.84
CA ALA A 196 -11.17 -4.62 -5.45
C ALA A 196 -12.60 -5.01 -5.87
N ASP A 197 -13.57 -4.11 -5.72
CA ASP A 197 -14.97 -4.38 -6.06
C ASP A 197 -15.14 -4.51 -7.57
N PHE A 198 -14.49 -3.63 -8.33
CA PHE A 198 -14.44 -3.74 -9.79
C PHE A 198 -13.80 -5.06 -10.26
N LEU A 199 -12.70 -5.49 -9.66
CA LEU A 199 -12.00 -6.71 -10.05
C LEU A 199 -12.82 -7.98 -9.79
N ILE A 200 -13.55 -8.02 -8.66
CA ILE A 200 -14.50 -9.10 -8.38
C ILE A 200 -15.68 -9.06 -9.34
N SER A 201 -16.31 -7.88 -9.49
CA SER A 201 -17.52 -7.73 -10.31
C SER A 201 -17.26 -7.97 -11.80
N SER A 202 -16.05 -7.69 -12.28
CA SER A 202 -15.63 -7.95 -13.66
C SER A 202 -15.13 -9.38 -13.89
N GLU A 203 -15.11 -10.23 -12.85
CA GLU A 203 -14.59 -11.60 -12.89
C GLU A 203 -13.11 -11.69 -13.31
N LEU A 204 -12.35 -10.59 -13.20
CA LEU A 204 -10.89 -10.61 -13.40
C LEU A 204 -10.21 -11.32 -12.22
N VAL A 205 -10.83 -11.25 -11.04
CA VAL A 205 -10.37 -11.85 -9.79
C VAL A 205 -11.56 -12.58 -9.14
N THR A 206 -11.29 -13.70 -8.47
CA THR A 206 -12.32 -14.49 -7.78
C THR A 206 -12.31 -14.29 -6.26
N GLU A 207 -11.15 -13.97 -5.68
CA GLU A 207 -10.98 -13.69 -4.25
C GLU A 207 -9.90 -12.63 -4.02
N ILE A 208 -10.11 -11.77 -3.01
CA ILE A 208 -9.18 -10.71 -2.65
C ILE A 208 -8.76 -10.86 -1.19
N HIS A 209 -7.45 -10.83 -0.97
CA HIS A 209 -6.83 -10.93 0.34
C HIS A 209 -6.15 -9.60 0.67
N PHE A 210 -6.71 -8.85 1.61
CA PHE A 210 -6.10 -7.62 2.10
C PHE A 210 -5.13 -7.93 3.24
N HIS A 211 -3.96 -7.31 3.21
CA HIS A 211 -2.97 -7.42 4.28
C HIS A 211 -2.71 -6.04 4.86
N GLY A 212 -3.06 -5.84 6.13
CA GLY A 212 -2.76 -4.59 6.84
C GLY A 212 -1.79 -4.77 8.00
N LYS A 213 -1.64 -3.72 8.80
CA LYS A 213 -0.68 -3.66 9.90
C LYS A 213 -1.30 -4.16 11.20
N SER A 214 -0.51 -4.93 11.98
CA SER A 214 -0.95 -5.50 13.27
C SER A 214 -1.01 -4.48 14.41
N ILE A 215 -0.35 -3.32 14.24
CA ILE A 215 -0.29 -2.23 15.22
C ILE A 215 -0.43 -0.88 14.49
N PRO A 216 -0.76 0.23 15.18
CA PRO A 216 -0.67 1.57 14.60
C PRO A 216 0.73 1.83 14.05
N TRP A 217 0.81 2.17 12.76
CA TRP A 217 2.06 2.13 12.00
C TRP A 217 2.11 3.28 11.01
N TYR A 218 3.28 3.90 10.86
CA TYR A 218 3.53 4.97 9.88
C TYR A 218 2.46 6.06 9.82
N VAL A 219 1.88 6.39 10.98
CA VAL A 219 0.75 7.32 11.16
C VAL A 219 -0.54 6.80 10.50
N SER A 220 -0.56 6.76 9.17
CA SER A 220 -1.77 6.54 8.39
C SER A 220 -1.99 5.09 7.96
N ASP A 221 -1.07 4.15 8.20
CA ASP A 221 -1.22 2.79 7.68
C ASP A 221 -2.48 2.08 8.23
N THR A 222 -3.10 1.30 7.34
CA THR A 222 -4.34 0.58 7.60
C THR A 222 -4.13 -0.61 8.53
N THR A 223 -4.79 -0.58 9.69
CA THR A 223 -5.00 -1.74 10.57
C THR A 223 -6.37 -2.39 10.31
N LYS A 224 -6.65 -3.53 10.97
CA LYS A 224 -7.97 -4.19 10.88
C LYS A 224 -9.09 -3.26 11.31
N HIS A 225 -8.86 -2.51 12.39
CA HIS A 225 -9.83 -1.56 12.92
C HIS A 225 -10.16 -0.48 11.89
N ASP A 226 -9.17 0.03 11.16
CA ASP A 226 -9.39 1.08 10.17
C ASP A 226 -10.22 0.57 8.99
N LEU A 227 -9.93 -0.63 8.48
CA LEU A 227 -10.72 -1.24 7.41
C LEU A 227 -12.17 -1.47 7.81
N ASP A 228 -12.39 -2.05 9.00
CA ASP A 228 -13.75 -2.26 9.53
C ASP A 228 -14.48 -0.95 9.74
N TRP A 229 -13.80 0.05 10.29
CA TRP A 229 -14.36 1.37 10.53
C TRP A 229 -14.73 2.06 9.21
N THR A 230 -13.84 2.07 8.22
CA THR A 230 -14.06 2.64 6.89
C THR A 230 -15.25 1.99 6.18
N ILE A 231 -15.33 0.65 6.15
CA ILE A 231 -16.49 -0.04 5.56
C ILE A 231 -17.77 0.28 6.32
N GLY A 232 -17.70 0.34 7.66
CA GLY A 232 -18.81 0.75 8.51
C GLY A 232 -19.32 2.17 8.20
N GLN A 233 -18.41 3.15 8.05
CA GLN A 233 -18.76 4.51 7.68
C GLN A 233 -19.37 4.59 6.28
N MET A 234 -18.79 3.90 5.30
CA MET A 234 -19.32 3.85 3.94
C MET A 234 -20.73 3.27 3.93
N LYS A 235 -20.96 2.16 4.64
CA LYS A 235 -22.28 1.52 4.77
C LYS A 235 -23.31 2.43 5.46
N ALA A 236 -22.89 3.19 6.46
CA ALA A 236 -23.75 4.11 7.21
C ALA A 236 -23.94 5.49 6.54
N ALA A 237 -23.27 5.74 5.41
CA ALA A 237 -23.34 7.02 4.72
C ALA A 237 -24.77 7.31 4.23
N ASN A 238 -25.20 8.58 4.32
CA ASN A 238 -26.49 9.01 3.77
C ASN A 238 -26.50 9.07 2.24
N HIS A 239 -25.33 9.07 1.60
CA HIS A 239 -25.22 9.06 0.15
C HIS A 239 -25.43 7.65 -0.42
N LYS A 240 -26.42 7.51 -1.31
CA LYS A 240 -26.87 6.24 -1.88
C LYS A 240 -25.73 5.34 -2.37
N TRP A 241 -24.78 5.88 -3.14
CA TRP A 241 -23.74 5.07 -3.76
C TRP A 241 -22.63 4.68 -2.79
N MET A 242 -22.31 5.53 -1.81
CA MET A 242 -21.38 5.16 -0.74
C MET A 242 -21.97 4.05 0.13
N ALA A 243 -23.23 4.19 0.54
CA ALA A 243 -23.96 3.17 1.29
C ALA A 243 -23.98 1.83 0.55
N ARG A 244 -24.26 1.86 -0.76
CA ARG A 244 -24.27 0.66 -1.60
C ARG A 244 -22.90 -0.01 -1.68
N CYS A 245 -21.82 0.76 -1.87
CA CYS A 245 -20.45 0.22 -1.81
C CYS A 245 -20.18 -0.44 -0.45
N GLY A 246 -20.43 0.26 0.67
CA GLY A 246 -20.21 -0.29 2.00
C GLY A 246 -21.01 -1.56 2.30
N VAL A 247 -22.27 -1.65 1.82
CA VAL A 247 -23.07 -2.89 1.90
C VAL A 247 -22.46 -4.03 1.08
N SER A 248 -22.04 -3.76 -0.16
CA SER A 248 -21.38 -4.76 -1.00
C SER A 248 -20.08 -5.27 -0.37
N TRP A 249 -19.24 -4.37 0.12
CA TRP A 249 -17.94 -4.67 0.72
C TRP A 249 -18.07 -5.51 2.00
N GLU A 250 -18.99 -5.14 2.89
CA GLU A 250 -19.32 -5.97 4.05
C GLU A 250 -19.85 -7.34 3.62
N GLY A 251 -20.62 -7.39 2.53
CA GLY A 251 -21.10 -8.63 1.92
C GLY A 251 -19.98 -9.53 1.39
N TYR A 252 -18.96 -8.97 0.74
CA TYR A 252 -17.80 -9.73 0.27
C TYR A 252 -17.00 -10.32 1.42
N LEU A 253 -16.78 -9.54 2.50
CA LEU A 253 -16.13 -10.03 3.72
C LEU A 253 -16.90 -11.19 4.35
N LYS A 254 -18.22 -11.06 4.50
CA LYS A 254 -19.07 -12.11 5.09
C LYS A 254 -19.10 -13.39 4.25
N LYS A 255 -18.96 -13.28 2.93
CA LYS A 255 -18.95 -14.43 2.01
C LYS A 255 -17.57 -15.07 1.84
N GLY A 256 -16.51 -14.47 2.40
CA GLY A 256 -15.13 -14.92 2.20
C GLY A 256 -14.60 -14.65 0.77
N VAL A 257 -15.26 -13.77 0.01
CA VAL A 257 -14.74 -13.28 -1.28
C VAL A 257 -13.65 -12.25 -1.04
N TRP A 258 -13.83 -11.42 -0.01
CA TRP A 258 -12.78 -10.59 0.56
C TRP A 258 -12.37 -11.17 1.89
N ILE A 259 -11.06 -11.22 2.15
CA ILE A 259 -10.48 -11.73 3.38
C ILE A 259 -9.45 -10.72 3.85
N TYR A 260 -9.47 -10.38 5.13
CA TYR A 260 -8.43 -9.55 5.74
C TYR A 260 -7.47 -10.43 6.53
N HIS A 261 -6.18 -10.16 6.38
CA HIS A 261 -5.10 -10.72 7.16
C HIS A 261 -4.32 -9.59 7.84
N ASP A 262 -3.96 -9.81 9.10
CA ASP A 262 -2.80 -9.14 9.69
C ASP A 262 -1.72 -10.19 9.96
N HIS A 263 -0.48 -9.73 9.96
CA HIS A 263 0.66 -10.55 10.29
C HIS A 263 1.78 -9.66 10.82
N MET A 264 2.38 -10.03 11.95
CA MET A 264 3.37 -9.18 12.63
C MET A 264 4.55 -8.79 11.73
N PHE A 265 4.89 -9.63 10.74
CA PHE A 265 5.95 -9.37 9.77
C PHE A 265 5.79 -8.03 9.05
N TRP A 266 4.55 -7.60 8.74
CA TRP A 266 4.32 -6.32 8.08
C TRP A 266 4.81 -5.12 8.90
N THR A 267 4.83 -5.27 10.24
CA THR A 267 5.29 -4.27 11.22
C THR A 267 6.63 -4.62 11.87
N LEU A 268 7.39 -5.58 11.32
CA LEU A 268 8.79 -5.82 11.68
C LEU A 268 9.74 -4.91 10.88
N PRO A 269 11.00 -4.70 11.32
CA PRO A 269 11.96 -3.87 10.57
C PRO A 269 12.59 -4.58 9.37
N HIS A 270 12.22 -5.85 9.16
CA HIS A 270 12.85 -6.73 8.19
C HIS A 270 12.48 -6.35 6.75
N GLU A 271 13.44 -6.48 5.84
CA GLU A 271 13.21 -6.46 4.40
C GLU A 271 12.35 -7.67 3.98
N PHE A 272 11.58 -7.54 2.90
CA PHE A 272 10.73 -8.64 2.42
C PHE A 272 11.55 -9.83 1.90
N SER A 273 12.79 -9.62 1.46
CA SER A 273 13.74 -10.68 1.08
C SER A 273 14.00 -11.71 2.19
N SER A 274 13.79 -11.33 3.46
CA SER A 274 13.93 -12.23 4.62
C SER A 274 12.66 -12.97 5.01
N MET A 275 11.52 -12.70 4.36
CA MET A 275 10.21 -13.22 4.78
C MET A 275 10.17 -14.75 4.81
N ALA A 276 10.77 -15.43 3.82
CA ALA A 276 10.81 -16.89 3.78
C ALA A 276 11.53 -17.52 5.00
N GLN A 277 12.44 -16.78 5.65
CA GLN A 277 13.13 -17.22 6.86
C GLN A 277 12.40 -16.80 8.13
N ILE A 278 11.91 -15.56 8.19
CA ILE A 278 11.37 -14.95 9.41
C ILE A 278 9.88 -15.25 9.61
N ALA A 279 9.12 -15.36 8.52
CA ALA A 279 7.69 -15.62 8.47
C ALA A 279 7.37 -16.64 7.35
N PRO A 280 7.88 -17.88 7.44
CA PRO A 280 7.72 -18.89 6.38
C PRO A 280 6.25 -19.22 6.10
N ASP A 281 5.39 -19.13 7.10
CA ASP A 281 3.94 -19.29 7.00
C ASP A 281 3.31 -18.20 6.13
N LEU A 282 3.66 -16.93 6.37
CA LEU A 282 3.22 -15.82 5.52
C LEU A 282 3.75 -15.95 4.09
N TYR A 283 5.02 -16.31 3.92
CA TYR A 283 5.60 -16.50 2.59
C TYR A 283 4.87 -17.61 1.81
N THR A 284 4.61 -18.75 2.47
CA THR A 284 3.84 -19.86 1.90
C THR A 284 2.40 -19.45 1.57
N GLU A 285 1.80 -18.58 2.38
CA GLU A 285 0.47 -18.06 2.13
C GLU A 285 0.43 -17.16 0.88
N LEU A 286 1.42 -16.28 0.71
CA LEU A 286 1.57 -15.43 -0.48
C LEU A 286 1.91 -16.21 -1.75
N GLN A 287 2.51 -17.40 -1.65
CA GLN A 287 2.75 -18.27 -2.80
C GLN A 287 1.46 -18.80 -3.46
N LYS A 288 0.32 -18.70 -2.77
CA LYS A 288 -1.00 -19.07 -3.31
C LYS A 288 -1.60 -17.98 -4.21
N SER A 289 -1.05 -16.77 -4.17
CA SER A 289 -1.55 -15.63 -4.94
C SER A 289 -1.33 -15.82 -6.43
N SER A 290 -2.29 -15.40 -7.25
CA SER A 290 -2.08 -15.24 -8.71
C SER A 290 -1.42 -13.90 -9.04
N LEU A 291 -1.61 -12.90 -8.18
CA LEU A 291 -0.98 -11.58 -8.23
C LEU A 291 -0.92 -11.00 -6.81
N ILE A 292 0.15 -10.28 -6.49
CA ILE A 292 0.27 -9.48 -5.26
C ILE A 292 0.49 -8.02 -5.64
N ILE A 293 -0.35 -7.12 -5.14
CA ILE A 293 -0.18 -5.68 -5.28
C ILE A 293 0.37 -5.10 -3.98
N PHE A 294 1.51 -4.42 -4.06
CA PHE A 294 2.11 -3.68 -2.95
C PHE A 294 1.82 -2.18 -3.11
N LYS A 295 1.10 -1.60 -2.16
CA LYS A 295 0.76 -0.18 -2.18
C LYS A 295 1.83 0.67 -1.50
N GLY A 296 2.12 1.84 -2.06
CA GLY A 296 2.84 2.89 -1.34
C GLY A 296 4.36 2.71 -1.24
N ASP A 297 4.98 3.69 -0.58
CA ASP A 297 6.43 3.86 -0.56
C ASP A 297 7.15 2.91 0.39
N LEU A 298 6.61 2.71 1.61
CA LEU A 298 7.23 1.82 2.59
C LEU A 298 7.28 0.37 2.10
N ASN A 299 6.21 -0.11 1.46
CA ASN A 299 6.23 -1.44 0.86
C ASN A 299 7.30 -1.56 -0.23
N TYR A 300 7.49 -0.53 -1.06
CA TYR A 300 8.56 -0.53 -2.06
C TYR A 300 9.96 -0.54 -1.44
N ARG A 301 10.18 0.29 -0.40
CA ARG A 301 11.43 0.28 0.36
C ARG A 301 11.72 -1.10 0.95
N LYS A 302 10.71 -1.77 1.52
CA LYS A 302 10.86 -3.14 2.03
C LYS A 302 11.08 -4.20 0.93
N LEU A 303 10.51 -4.00 -0.27
CA LEU A 303 10.77 -4.84 -1.45
C LEU A 303 12.22 -4.71 -1.93
N THR A 304 12.77 -3.50 -1.94
CA THR A 304 14.14 -3.22 -2.43
C THR A 304 15.21 -3.18 -1.34
N GLY A 305 14.83 -3.41 -0.08
CA GLY A 305 15.71 -3.37 1.08
C GLY A 305 16.19 -1.97 1.49
N ASP A 306 15.53 -0.91 1.01
CA ASP A 306 15.86 0.50 1.30
C ASP A 306 17.33 0.85 1.02
N ARG A 307 17.89 0.27 -0.06
CA ARG A 307 19.30 0.40 -0.44
C ARG A 307 19.51 1.47 -1.51
N MET A 308 20.74 1.97 -1.57
CA MET A 308 21.25 2.87 -2.61
C MET A 308 21.58 2.08 -3.88
N TRP A 309 20.54 1.60 -4.57
CA TRP A 309 20.69 0.95 -5.87
C TRP A 309 20.95 1.97 -6.97
N GLU A 310 21.75 1.58 -7.97
CA GLU A 310 21.80 2.30 -9.24
C GLU A 310 20.43 2.25 -9.93
N PHE A 311 20.01 3.36 -10.55
CA PHE A 311 18.66 3.49 -11.14
C PHE A 311 18.30 2.40 -12.16
N THR A 312 19.30 1.86 -12.84
CA THR A 312 19.13 0.88 -13.92
C THR A 312 19.14 -0.58 -13.43
N VAL A 313 19.40 -0.82 -12.14
CA VAL A 313 19.33 -2.18 -11.56
C VAL A 313 17.96 -2.78 -11.86
N PRO A 314 17.85 -3.99 -12.42
CA PRO A 314 16.56 -4.61 -12.69
C PRO A 314 15.74 -4.80 -11.41
N PHE A 315 14.43 -4.55 -11.48
CA PHE A 315 13.53 -4.72 -10.32
C PHE A 315 13.63 -6.14 -9.74
N HIS A 316 13.64 -7.16 -10.60
CA HIS A 316 13.86 -8.55 -10.24
C HIS A 316 15.10 -8.77 -9.34
N GLN A 317 16.21 -8.09 -9.66
CA GLN A 317 17.44 -8.17 -8.88
C GLN A 317 17.30 -7.45 -7.53
N ALA A 318 16.66 -6.28 -7.51
CA ALA A 318 16.45 -5.50 -6.30
C ALA A 318 15.51 -6.19 -5.29
N LEU A 319 14.59 -7.05 -5.76
CA LEU A 319 13.74 -7.90 -4.90
C LEU A 319 14.54 -8.91 -4.07
N ASN A 320 15.80 -9.17 -4.41
CA ASN A 320 16.72 -10.01 -3.64
C ASN A 320 16.11 -11.38 -3.26
N ASN A 321 15.60 -12.10 -4.27
CA ASN A 321 14.92 -13.40 -4.15
C ASN A 321 13.52 -13.38 -3.49
N PHE A 322 12.95 -12.21 -3.21
CA PHE A 322 11.55 -12.12 -2.78
C PHE A 322 10.58 -12.23 -3.96
N GLN A 323 10.21 -13.47 -4.30
CA GLN A 323 9.27 -13.76 -5.40
C GLN A 323 8.27 -14.87 -5.02
N PRO A 324 7.36 -14.62 -4.04
CA PRO A 324 6.37 -15.62 -3.67
C PRO A 324 5.36 -15.90 -4.81
N ALA A 325 4.99 -14.87 -5.58
CA ALA A 325 4.08 -14.94 -6.72
C ALA A 325 4.37 -13.74 -7.66
N PRO A 326 3.75 -13.67 -8.86
CA PRO A 326 3.75 -12.44 -9.65
C PRO A 326 3.33 -11.26 -8.78
N LEU A 327 4.09 -10.16 -8.83
CA LEU A 327 3.85 -9.01 -7.97
C LEU A 327 3.95 -7.70 -8.74
N CYS A 328 3.29 -6.68 -8.22
CA CYS A 328 3.40 -5.32 -8.72
C CYS A 328 3.42 -4.32 -7.57
N SER A 329 4.33 -3.35 -7.65
CA SER A 329 4.27 -2.17 -6.79
C SER A 329 3.53 -1.03 -7.47
N LEU A 330 2.53 -0.48 -6.78
CA LEU A 330 1.86 0.77 -7.07
C LEU A 330 2.35 1.80 -6.07
N ARG A 331 3.34 2.61 -6.47
CA ARG A 331 4.06 3.50 -5.56
C ARG A 331 4.09 4.92 -6.09
N THR A 332 3.79 5.88 -5.23
CA THR A 332 4.25 7.27 -5.38
C THR A 332 5.59 7.44 -4.67
N LEU A 333 6.56 8.10 -5.32
CA LEU A 333 7.93 8.16 -4.83
C LEU A 333 8.05 9.15 -3.66
N LYS A 334 8.40 8.64 -2.47
CA LYS A 334 8.61 9.43 -1.24
C LYS A 334 9.92 9.08 -0.52
N SER A 335 10.86 8.43 -1.22
CA SER A 335 12.14 7.99 -0.67
C SER A 335 13.21 7.82 -1.75
N ASP A 336 14.48 7.92 -1.34
CA ASP A 336 15.67 7.98 -2.19
C ASP A 336 16.09 6.63 -2.81
N THR A 337 15.12 5.75 -3.07
CA THR A 337 15.35 4.45 -3.73
C THR A 337 14.45 4.35 -4.97
N GLN A 338 15.02 4.02 -6.12
CA GLN A 338 14.27 3.73 -7.35
C GLN A 338 15.14 2.84 -8.25
N VAL A 339 14.55 1.75 -8.77
CA VAL A 339 15.24 0.80 -9.64
C VAL A 339 14.46 0.53 -10.94
N GLY A 340 15.08 -0.13 -11.90
CA GLY A 340 14.44 -0.54 -13.15
C GLY A 340 14.06 0.62 -14.07
N LEU A 341 14.73 1.77 -13.95
CA LEU A 341 14.63 2.87 -14.90
C LEU A 341 15.43 2.56 -16.18
N LYS A 342 15.07 3.23 -17.27
CA LYS A 342 15.87 3.20 -18.50
C LYS A 342 17.19 3.95 -18.27
N PRO A 343 18.29 3.57 -18.95
CA PRO A 343 19.54 4.32 -18.88
C PRO A 343 19.33 5.82 -19.18
N GLY A 344 19.81 6.69 -18.29
CA GLY A 344 19.68 8.15 -18.41
C GLY A 344 18.36 8.73 -17.93
N GLN A 345 17.34 7.91 -17.63
CA GLN A 345 16.02 8.42 -17.23
C GLN A 345 16.06 9.07 -15.84
N GLY A 346 16.71 8.43 -14.86
CA GLY A 346 16.80 8.96 -13.50
C GLY A 346 17.60 10.27 -13.45
N GLU A 347 18.70 10.32 -14.19
CA GLU A 347 19.57 11.50 -14.32
C GLU A 347 18.84 12.67 -15.01
N GLN A 348 18.04 12.39 -16.04
CA GLN A 348 17.22 13.40 -16.71
C GLN A 348 16.19 14.02 -15.77
N VAL A 349 15.45 13.19 -15.01
CA VAL A 349 14.45 13.68 -14.07
C VAL A 349 15.12 14.48 -12.96
N MET A 350 16.22 13.99 -12.39
CA MET A 350 17.01 14.67 -11.36
C MET A 350 17.48 16.06 -11.79
N ASN A 351 17.89 16.23 -13.04
CA ASN A 351 18.28 17.55 -13.57
C ASN A 351 17.11 18.54 -13.65
N THR A 352 15.88 18.05 -13.83
CA THR A 352 14.68 18.91 -13.91
C THR A 352 14.00 19.14 -12.57
N ASP A 353 14.10 18.18 -11.66
CA ASP A 353 13.41 18.15 -10.38
C ASP A 353 14.28 17.39 -9.37
N PRO A 354 15.17 18.08 -8.62
CA PRO A 354 16.07 17.43 -7.67
C PRO A 354 15.37 16.63 -6.56
N GLU A 355 14.10 16.95 -6.26
CA GLU A 355 13.30 16.31 -5.21
C GLU A 355 12.33 15.25 -5.78
N TRP A 356 12.51 14.83 -7.03
CA TRP A 356 11.59 13.93 -7.73
C TRP A 356 11.31 12.60 -7.01
N MET A 357 12.28 12.08 -6.24
CA MET A 357 12.13 10.84 -5.48
C MET A 357 11.41 11.00 -4.14
N ILE A 358 11.32 12.21 -3.60
CA ILE A 358 10.78 12.46 -2.24
C ILE A 358 9.53 13.33 -2.23
N SER A 359 9.20 13.99 -3.34
CA SER A 359 8.07 14.91 -3.44
C SER A 359 6.70 14.24 -3.54
N GLY A 360 6.62 12.93 -3.76
CA GLY A 360 5.37 12.23 -4.10
C GLY A 360 4.88 12.54 -5.52
N LYS A 361 5.60 13.36 -6.30
CA LYS A 361 5.15 13.85 -7.62
C LYS A 361 5.14 12.76 -8.68
N TYR A 362 6.05 11.80 -8.62
CA TYR A 362 6.16 10.72 -9.59
C TYR A 362 5.59 9.42 -9.05
N GLY A 363 5.23 8.52 -9.95
CA GLY A 363 4.66 7.21 -9.64
C GLY A 363 5.25 6.11 -10.48
N ILE A 364 5.10 4.87 -10.03
CA ILE A 364 5.45 3.67 -10.78
C ILE A 364 4.36 2.62 -10.66
N ILE A 365 4.21 1.85 -11.74
CA ILE A 365 3.48 0.59 -11.82
C ILE A 365 4.54 -0.43 -12.23
N GLN A 366 5.22 -1.03 -11.26
CA GLN A 366 6.38 -1.86 -11.51
C GLN A 366 6.08 -3.33 -11.20
N PHE A 367 5.88 -4.10 -12.26
CA PHE A 367 5.59 -5.54 -12.23
C PHE A 367 6.85 -6.42 -12.32
N ASP A 368 6.87 -7.51 -11.56
CA ASP A 368 7.80 -8.64 -11.64
C ASP A 368 7.06 -9.98 -11.63
N ALA A 369 7.54 -10.94 -12.41
CA ALA A 369 7.10 -12.34 -12.36
C ALA A 369 8.25 -13.24 -12.79
N THR A 370 8.33 -14.44 -12.21
CA THR A 370 9.23 -15.49 -12.69
C THR A 370 8.93 -15.80 -14.16
N SER A 371 9.99 -15.89 -14.97
CA SER A 371 9.92 -16.31 -16.38
C SER A 371 9.52 -17.77 -16.53
#